data_AF-A0A1H2SLN2-F1
#
_entry.id   AF-A0A1H2SLN2-F1
#
_cell.length_a   1.000
_cell.length_b   1.000
_cell.length_c   1.000
_cell.angle_alpha   90.00
_cell.angle_beta   90.00
_cell.angle_gamma   90.00
#
_symmetry.space_group_name_H-M   'P 1'
#
loop_
_entity.id
_entity.type
_entity.pdbx_description
1 polymer ?
#
loop_
_entity_poly.entity_id
_entity_poly.type
_entity_poly.pdbx_seq_one_letter_code
_entity_poly.pdbx_strand_id
1 'polypeptide(L)'
;MHKAVFLVFDREFHLLVHNIVNNYHVWKKCLDFDCVILGKLATMDSRSKRLVDIRPDILKAHFNNQMGFDERFQNQTLRPVIKLQNLLLVEAFKNYANKHKGVFYGLPLEKKMEYIERAIQKDIKFRNALKGMIIGQFTVEEYRDYITNSSALNKRMMNIVVERLKDQIQLFEQEEALLQD
;
A
#
# COMPACT_ATOMS: atom_id res chain seq x y z
N MET A 1 -33.91 5.45 -31.82
CA MET A 1 -34.24 6.86 -31.58
C MET A 1 -35.69 6.98 -31.16
N HIS A 2 -35.89 7.58 -30.00
CA HIS A 2 -37.09 8.23 -29.48
C HIS A 2 -38.38 7.44 -29.20
N LYS A 3 -38.63 7.41 -27.88
CA LYS A 3 -39.90 7.58 -27.15
C LYS A 3 -40.82 6.35 -27.07
N ALA A 4 -40.83 5.74 -25.88
CA ALA A 4 -42.03 5.16 -25.32
C ALA A 4 -42.31 5.80 -23.96
N VAL A 5 -43.53 6.30 -23.86
CA VAL A 5 -44.16 6.97 -22.71
C VAL A 5 -44.78 5.91 -21.80
N PHE A 6 -44.80 6.23 -20.51
CA PHE A 6 -45.46 5.58 -19.38
C PHE A 6 -46.70 4.74 -19.67
N LEU A 7 -46.77 3.56 -19.05
CA LEU A 7 -48.03 2.99 -18.55
C LEU A 7 -47.87 2.77 -17.04
N VAL A 8 -48.70 3.48 -16.28
CA VAL A 8 -48.94 3.25 -14.85
C VAL A 8 -49.69 1.94 -14.72
N PHE A 9 -49.22 1.02 -13.88
CA PHE A 9 -50.09 0.02 -13.27
C PHE A 9 -49.67 -0.23 -11.83
N ASP A 10 -50.65 0.01 -10.97
CA ASP A 10 -50.71 -0.19 -9.54
C ASP A 10 -50.75 -1.69 -9.21
N ARG A 11 -49.83 -2.16 -8.37
CA ARG A 11 -50.07 -3.26 -7.42
C ARG A 11 -48.88 -3.51 -6.50
N GLU A 12 -49.18 -3.50 -5.20
CA GLU A 12 -48.34 -4.02 -4.13
C GLU A 12 -47.77 -5.40 -4.47
N PHE A 13 -46.44 -5.55 -4.36
CA PHE A 13 -45.84 -6.83 -4.01
C PHE A 13 -44.63 -6.59 -3.11
N HIS A 14 -44.77 -7.03 -1.87
CA HIS A 14 -43.77 -7.02 -0.83
C HIS A 14 -42.70 -8.07 -1.16
N LEU A 15 -41.48 -7.65 -1.52
CA LEU A 15 -40.30 -8.52 -1.50
C LEU A 15 -39.20 -7.82 -0.69
N LEU A 16 -39.04 -8.34 0.52
CA LEU A 16 -38.03 -7.98 1.50
C LEU A 16 -36.70 -8.57 1.02
N VAL A 17 -35.85 -7.76 0.39
CA VAL A 17 -34.42 -8.09 0.21
C VAL A 17 -33.64 -7.24 1.21
N HIS A 18 -33.26 -7.86 2.32
CA HIS A 18 -32.25 -7.31 3.22
C HIS A 18 -30.95 -7.14 2.43
N ASN A 19 -30.59 -5.89 2.12
CA ASN A 19 -29.25 -5.55 1.66
C ASN A 19 -28.69 -4.45 2.57
N ILE A 20 -27.71 -4.82 3.38
CA ILE A 20 -27.03 -3.98 4.37
C ILE A 20 -25.99 -3.13 3.62
N VAL A 21 -26.43 -2.22 2.76
CA VAL A 21 -25.62 -1.09 2.28
C VAL A 21 -26.62 -0.01 1.87
N ASN A 22 -26.51 1.16 2.51
CA ASN A 22 -27.18 2.44 2.24
C ASN A 22 -28.12 2.91 3.37
N ASN A 23 -27.53 3.56 4.38
CA ASN A 23 -28.27 4.42 5.28
C ASN A 23 -28.45 5.80 4.62
N TYR A 24 -29.40 5.90 3.68
CA TYR A 24 -29.96 7.18 3.26
C TYR A 24 -31.35 7.30 3.89
N HIS A 25 -31.53 8.32 4.71
CA HIS A 25 -32.86 8.81 5.09
C HIS A 25 -33.12 10.10 4.31
N VAL A 26 -34.10 10.07 3.41
CA VAL A 26 -34.64 11.26 2.74
C VAL A 26 -36.06 11.46 3.25
N TRP A 27 -36.28 12.54 4.00
CA TRP A 27 -37.61 13.14 4.20
C TRP A 27 -37.61 14.51 3.53
N LYS A 28 -38.70 14.79 2.81
CA LYS A 28 -38.84 15.86 1.82
C LYS A 28 -39.46 17.12 2.45
N LYS A 29 -38.92 18.28 2.03
CA LYS A 29 -39.47 19.66 2.06
C LYS A 29 -39.45 20.45 3.39
N CYS A 30 -38.50 21.37 3.49
CA CYS A 30 -38.80 22.79 3.73
C CYS A 30 -37.87 23.65 2.87
N LEU A 31 -38.43 24.71 2.29
CA LEU A 31 -37.68 25.75 1.60
C LEU A 31 -36.85 26.50 2.65
N ASP A 32 -35.56 26.68 2.41
CA ASP A 32 -34.93 28.00 2.39
C ASP A 32 -33.48 27.86 1.91
N PHE A 33 -33.05 28.88 1.18
CA PHE A 33 -31.70 29.03 0.64
C PHE A 33 -30.71 29.09 1.79
N ASP A 34 -30.00 28.00 2.04
CA ASP A 34 -28.62 28.05 2.50
C ASP A 34 -27.87 26.90 1.83
N CYS A 35 -27.12 27.28 0.79
CA CYS A 35 -26.13 26.42 0.16
C CYS A 35 -25.03 26.18 1.19
N VAL A 36 -25.25 25.23 2.11
CA VAL A 36 -24.18 24.65 2.89
C VAL A 36 -23.34 23.88 1.89
N ILE A 37 -22.28 24.52 1.41
CA ILE A 37 -21.13 23.84 0.84
C ILE A 37 -20.68 22.86 1.92
N LEU A 38 -21.14 21.61 1.83
CA LEU A 38 -20.56 20.47 2.52
C LEU A 38 -19.19 20.24 1.89
N GLY A 39 -18.27 21.16 2.16
CA GLY A 39 -16.84 20.93 2.05
C GLY A 39 -16.57 19.76 2.97
N LYS A 40 -16.39 18.60 2.37
CA LYS A 40 -16.05 17.36 3.06
C LYS A 40 -14.73 17.62 3.79
N LEU A 41 -14.79 18.02 5.05
CA LEU A 41 -13.64 17.89 5.94
C LEU A 41 -13.38 16.40 6.01
N ALA A 42 -12.41 15.92 5.24
CA ALA A 42 -11.87 14.59 5.39
C ALA A 42 -11.12 14.58 6.72
N THR A 43 -11.85 14.40 7.82
CA THR A 43 -11.25 14.12 9.11
C THR A 43 -10.50 12.80 8.97
N MET A 44 -9.17 12.86 8.91
CA MET A 44 -8.34 11.65 8.88
C MET A 44 -8.75 10.74 10.04
N ASP A 45 -8.97 9.46 9.73
CA ASP A 45 -9.36 8.49 10.74
C ASP A 45 -8.24 8.27 11.76
N SER A 46 -8.59 7.78 12.96
CA SER A 46 -7.65 7.60 14.06
C SER A 46 -6.52 6.60 13.75
N ARG A 47 -6.76 5.60 12.90
CA ARG A 47 -5.71 4.66 12.44
C ARG A 47 -4.75 5.36 11.50
N SER A 48 -5.25 6.10 10.51
CA SER A 48 -4.41 6.83 9.54
C SER A 48 -3.48 7.83 10.23
N LYS A 49 -3.98 8.57 11.23
CA LYS A 49 -3.14 9.46 12.04
C LYS A 49 -2.01 8.71 12.74
N ARG A 50 -2.33 7.64 13.47
CA ARG A 50 -1.35 6.81 14.18
C ARG A 50 -0.30 6.20 13.24
N LEU A 51 -0.71 5.78 12.03
CA LEU A 51 0.22 5.24 11.03
C LEU A 51 1.24 6.28 10.56
N VAL A 52 0.83 7.54 10.43
CA VAL A 52 1.75 8.62 10.08
C VAL A 52 2.69 8.91 11.24
N ASP A 53 2.16 8.96 12.47
CA ASP A 53 2.93 9.29 13.68
C ASP A 53 4.04 8.27 14.00
N ILE A 54 3.86 6.99 13.69
CA ILE A 54 4.88 5.95 13.95
C ILE A 54 5.97 5.87 12.88
N ARG A 55 5.83 6.58 11.75
CA ARG A 55 6.79 6.47 10.66
C ARG A 55 8.11 7.13 11.06
N PRO A 56 9.26 6.50 10.76
CA PRO A 56 10.54 7.09 11.07
C PRO A 56 10.81 8.29 10.18
N ASP A 57 11.24 9.39 10.79
CA ASP A 57 11.68 10.58 10.05
C ASP A 57 12.87 10.24 9.14
N ILE A 58 12.78 10.72 7.90
CA ILE A 58 13.86 10.64 6.93
C ILE A 58 14.33 12.07 6.69
N LEU A 59 15.32 12.47 7.47
CA LEU A 59 15.99 13.77 7.36
C LEU A 59 16.81 13.85 6.08
N LYS A 60 16.21 13.96 4.88
CA LYS A 60 16.95 14.40 3.68
C LYS A 60 16.11 15.26 2.75
N ALA A 61 16.47 16.54 2.80
CA ALA A 61 16.55 17.52 1.73
C ALA A 61 15.22 17.98 1.12
N HIS A 62 14.82 19.19 1.54
CA HIS A 62 14.01 20.17 0.80
C HIS A 62 13.03 19.57 -0.20
N PHE A 63 11.77 19.42 0.21
CA PHE A 63 10.68 19.26 -0.74
C PHE A 63 10.72 20.44 -1.71
N ASN A 64 11.33 20.24 -2.87
CA ASN A 64 11.36 21.27 -3.90
C ASN A 64 9.97 21.27 -4.54
N ASN A 65 9.30 22.42 -4.59
CA ASN A 65 7.94 22.53 -5.16
C ASN A 65 7.85 22.14 -6.65
N GLN A 66 8.98 21.81 -7.28
CA GLN A 66 9.10 21.33 -8.65
C GLN A 66 9.18 19.80 -8.76
N MET A 67 9.17 19.04 -7.66
CA MET A 67 9.26 17.58 -7.72
C MET A 67 7.99 16.97 -8.32
N GLY A 68 8.18 16.00 -9.21
CA GLY A 68 7.08 15.24 -9.79
C GLY A 68 6.31 14.43 -8.74
N PHE A 69 5.05 14.13 -9.04
CA PHE A 69 4.16 13.36 -8.15
C PHE A 69 4.79 12.05 -7.65
N ASP A 70 5.40 11.27 -8.56
CA ASP A 70 6.05 10.01 -8.24
C ASP A 70 7.19 10.14 -7.22
N GLU A 71 8.01 11.18 -7.38
CA GLU A 71 9.17 11.44 -6.52
C GLU A 71 8.71 11.91 -5.14
N ARG A 72 7.70 12.78 -5.10
CA ARG A 72 7.04 13.20 -3.87
C ARG A 72 6.46 11.98 -3.14
N PHE A 73 5.68 11.14 -3.81
CA PHE A 73 5.09 9.93 -3.22
C PHE A 73 6.16 8.96 -2.72
N GLN A 74 7.25 8.81 -3.49
CA GLN A 74 8.37 7.98 -3.09
C GLN A 74 9.01 8.46 -1.77
N ASN A 75 9.29 9.75 -1.65
CA ASN A 75 9.99 10.30 -0.48
C ASN A 75 9.07 10.47 0.73
N GLN A 76 7.81 10.84 0.54
CA GLN A 76 6.85 11.08 1.62
C GLN A 76 6.21 9.80 2.15
N THR A 77 5.97 8.82 1.28
CA THR A 77 5.18 7.63 1.64
C THR A 77 6.01 6.36 1.54
N LEU A 78 6.56 6.04 0.36
CA LEU A 78 7.22 4.73 0.16
C LEU A 78 8.45 4.54 1.05
N ARG A 79 9.37 5.52 1.08
CA ARG A 79 10.60 5.40 1.87
C ARG A 79 10.32 5.29 3.38
N PRO A 80 9.45 6.12 4.00
CA PRO A 80 9.12 5.96 5.41
C PRO A 80 8.42 4.64 5.73
N VAL A 81 7.46 4.22 4.90
CA VAL A 81 6.75 2.94 5.10
C VAL A 81 7.69 1.75 5.00
N ILE A 82 8.55 1.70 3.98
CA ILE A 82 9.52 0.61 3.80
C ILE A 82 10.55 0.61 4.94
N LYS A 83 10.97 1.78 5.42
CA LYS A 83 11.87 1.90 6.58
C LYS A 83 11.21 1.39 7.86
N LEU A 84 9.93 1.72 8.08
CA LEU A 84 9.15 1.22 9.21
C LEU A 84 9.02 -0.32 9.17
N GLN A 85 8.80 -0.89 7.99
CA GLN A 85 8.62 -2.34 7.80
C GLN A 85 9.93 -3.12 7.67
N ASN A 86 11.10 -2.49 7.86
CA ASN A 86 12.41 -3.08 7.53
C ASN A 86 12.62 -4.48 8.14
N LEU A 87 12.38 -4.63 9.44
CA LEU A 87 12.58 -5.90 10.15
C LEU A 87 11.67 -7.00 9.60
N LEU A 88 10.40 -6.69 9.32
CA LEU A 88 9.45 -7.64 8.75
C LEU A 88 9.86 -8.06 7.33
N LEU A 89 10.36 -7.13 6.51
CA LEU A 89 10.82 -7.43 5.15
C LEU A 89 12.06 -8.34 5.16
N VAL A 90 12.99 -8.12 6.09
CA VAL A 90 14.16 -8.98 6.31
C VAL A 90 13.72 -10.40 6.68
N GLU A 91 12.83 -10.55 7.66
CA GLU A 91 12.30 -11.86 8.07
C GLU A 91 11.51 -12.55 6.96
N ALA A 92 10.71 -11.80 6.21
CA ALA A 92 9.99 -12.34 5.05
C ALA A 92 10.95 -12.91 3.99
N PHE A 93 12.09 -12.24 3.77
CA PHE A 93 13.12 -12.71 2.85
C PHE A 93 13.88 -13.92 3.39
N LYS A 94 14.20 -13.98 4.69
CA LYS A 94 14.79 -15.19 5.30
C LYS A 94 13.89 -16.41 5.13
N ASN A 95 12.59 -16.25 5.41
CA ASN A 95 11.61 -17.32 5.18
C ASN A 95 11.56 -17.74 3.70
N TYR A 96 11.68 -16.79 2.76
CA TYR A 96 11.81 -17.10 1.34
C TYR A 96 13.06 -17.94 1.07
N ALA A 97 14.24 -17.48 1.51
CA ALA A 97 15.52 -18.18 1.32
C ALA A 97 15.50 -19.61 1.89
N ASN A 98 14.93 -19.79 3.08
CA ASN A 98 14.80 -21.10 3.74
C ASN A 98 13.90 -22.06 2.95
N LYS A 99 12.78 -21.58 2.39
CA LYS A 99 11.92 -22.39 1.51
C LYS A 99 12.64 -22.84 0.24
N HIS A 100 13.63 -22.08 -0.22
CA HIS A 100 14.47 -22.41 -1.36
C HIS A 100 15.75 -23.16 -0.97
N LYS A 101 15.66 -24.02 0.06
CA LYS A 101 16.74 -24.90 0.56
C LYS A 101 17.97 -24.15 1.08
N GLY A 102 17.84 -22.88 1.44
CA GLY A 102 18.96 -22.11 2.00
C GLY A 102 20.11 -21.84 1.02
N VAL A 103 19.91 -22.04 -0.29
CA VAL A 103 20.96 -21.83 -1.31
C VAL A 103 21.56 -20.43 -1.23
N PHE A 104 20.76 -19.45 -0.80
CA PHE A 104 21.18 -18.08 -0.60
C PHE A 104 22.40 -17.92 0.34
N TYR A 105 22.46 -18.70 1.43
CA TYR A 105 23.47 -18.52 2.48
C TYR A 105 24.88 -18.89 2.01
N GLY A 106 24.99 -19.93 1.18
CA GLY A 106 26.27 -20.37 0.61
C GLY A 106 26.77 -19.57 -0.61
N LEU A 107 26.07 -18.52 -1.04
CA LEU A 107 26.49 -17.70 -2.18
C LEU A 107 27.53 -16.64 -1.78
N PRO A 108 28.48 -16.28 -2.67
CA PRO A 108 29.31 -15.11 -2.45
C PRO A 108 28.47 -13.82 -2.49
N LEU A 109 28.98 -12.75 -1.88
CA LEU A 109 28.27 -11.48 -1.68
C LEU A 109 27.61 -10.94 -2.98
N GLU A 110 28.36 -10.90 -4.09
CA GLU A 110 27.85 -10.43 -5.38
C GLU A 110 26.65 -11.26 -5.87
N LYS A 111 26.73 -12.59 -5.70
CA LYS A 111 25.66 -13.51 -6.09
C LYS A 111 24.46 -13.44 -5.14
N LYS A 112 24.67 -13.14 -3.85
CA LYS A 112 23.58 -12.84 -2.91
C LYS A 112 22.81 -11.59 -3.34
N MET A 113 23.50 -10.52 -3.75
CA MET A 113 22.86 -9.30 -4.27
C MET A 113 22.02 -9.59 -5.52
N GLU A 114 22.58 -10.33 -6.49
CA GLU A 114 21.83 -10.78 -7.67
C GLU A 114 20.62 -11.66 -7.30
N TYR A 115 20.78 -12.53 -6.30
CA TYR A 115 19.73 -13.44 -5.85
C TYR A 115 18.53 -12.67 -5.28
N ILE A 116 18.77 -11.69 -4.40
CA ILE A 116 17.71 -10.83 -3.83
C ILE A 116 16.90 -10.17 -4.95
N GLU A 117 17.61 -9.59 -5.92
CA GLU A 117 16.98 -8.91 -7.04
C GLU A 117 16.14 -9.86 -7.90
N ARG A 118 16.69 -11.02 -8.26
CA ARG A 118 15.97 -12.05 -9.02
C ARG A 118 14.75 -12.58 -8.26
N ALA A 119 14.88 -12.82 -6.96
CA ALA A 119 13.79 -13.30 -6.12
C ALA A 119 12.60 -12.32 -6.16
N ILE A 120 12.84 -11.03 -5.94
CA ILE A 120 11.78 -10.02 -5.94
C ILE A 120 11.22 -9.76 -7.34
N GLN A 121 12.06 -9.77 -8.38
CA GLN A 121 11.60 -9.47 -9.73
C GLN A 121 10.88 -10.64 -10.40
N LYS A 122 11.35 -11.88 -10.22
CA LYS A 122 10.85 -13.06 -10.94
C LYS A 122 9.79 -13.83 -10.17
N ASP A 123 9.85 -13.89 -8.84
CA ASP A 123 8.86 -14.60 -8.05
C ASP A 123 7.62 -13.74 -7.80
N ILE A 124 6.56 -14.01 -8.57
CA ILE A 124 5.30 -13.26 -8.51
C ILE A 124 4.62 -13.40 -7.14
N LYS A 125 4.69 -14.57 -6.51
CA LYS A 125 4.01 -14.82 -5.24
C LYS A 125 4.69 -14.04 -4.12
N PHE A 126 6.02 -14.10 -4.07
CA PHE A 126 6.79 -13.35 -3.09
C PHE A 126 6.65 -11.84 -3.30
N ARG A 127 6.77 -11.36 -4.54
CA ARG A 127 6.57 -9.95 -4.90
C ARG A 127 5.19 -9.43 -4.48
N ASN A 128 4.14 -10.21 -4.69
CA ASN A 128 2.78 -9.83 -4.30
C ASN A 128 2.62 -9.78 -2.78
N ALA A 129 3.26 -10.68 -2.04
CA ALA A 129 3.28 -10.64 -0.58
C ALA A 129 3.96 -9.37 -0.06
N LEU A 130 5.15 -9.03 -0.57
CA LEU A 130 5.88 -7.80 -0.19
C LEU A 130 5.08 -6.53 -0.53
N LYS A 131 4.48 -6.49 -1.73
CA LYS A 131 3.60 -5.40 -2.13
C LYS A 131 2.43 -5.22 -1.17
N GLY A 132 1.81 -6.33 -0.73
CA GLY A 132 0.72 -6.30 0.25
C GLY A 132 1.15 -5.76 1.62
N MET A 133 2.31 -6.18 2.12
CA MET A 133 2.86 -5.70 3.40
C MET A 133 3.07 -4.18 3.40
N ILE A 134 3.51 -3.62 2.28
CA ILE A 134 3.77 -2.19 2.14
C ILE A 134 2.47 -1.40 1.99
N ILE A 135 1.59 -1.82 1.07
CA ILE A 135 0.31 -1.11 0.82
C ILE A 135 -0.59 -1.15 2.07
N GLY A 136 -0.49 -2.20 2.89
CA GLY A 136 -1.22 -2.31 4.16
C GLY A 136 -0.91 -1.20 5.17
N GLN A 137 0.20 -0.48 5.00
CA GLN A 137 0.62 0.63 5.87
C GLN A 137 0.23 2.00 5.31
N PHE A 138 -0.54 2.05 4.22
CA PHE A 138 -1.02 3.31 3.66
C PHE A 138 -2.24 3.84 4.41
N THR A 139 -2.34 5.16 4.43
CA THR A 139 -3.57 5.88 4.73
C THR A 139 -4.55 5.77 3.55
N VAL A 140 -5.82 6.12 3.77
CA VAL A 140 -6.82 6.07 2.71
C VAL A 140 -6.50 7.08 1.60
N GLU A 141 -5.98 8.24 1.98
CA GLU A 141 -5.54 9.31 1.08
C GLU A 141 -4.36 8.85 0.22
N GLU A 142 -3.32 8.28 0.82
CA GLU A 142 -2.17 7.76 0.09
C GLU A 142 -2.55 6.59 -0.83
N TYR A 143 -3.52 5.77 -0.43
CA TYR A 143 -4.00 4.70 -1.28
C TYR A 143 -4.72 5.25 -2.53
N ARG A 144 -5.53 6.31 -2.36
CA ARG A 144 -6.19 7.01 -3.48
C ARG A 144 -5.17 7.61 -4.43
N ASP A 145 -4.12 8.22 -3.90
CA ASP A 145 -3.00 8.72 -4.70
C ASP A 145 -2.29 7.59 -5.43
N TYR A 146 -2.00 6.48 -4.73
CA TYR A 146 -1.31 5.33 -5.30
C TYR A 146 -2.06 4.69 -6.48
N ILE A 147 -3.38 4.56 -6.42
CA ILE A 147 -4.14 3.92 -7.51
C ILE A 147 -4.10 4.72 -8.82
N THR A 148 -3.85 6.04 -8.77
CA THR A 148 -3.75 6.88 -9.97
C THR A 148 -2.55 6.52 -10.86
N ASN A 149 -1.44 6.08 -10.27
CA ASN A 149 -0.21 5.70 -11.00
C ASN A 149 0.41 4.40 -10.47
N SER A 150 -0.42 3.41 -10.18
CA SER A 150 0.00 2.21 -9.47
C SER A 150 1.09 1.41 -10.19
N SER A 151 1.10 1.38 -11.53
CA SER A 151 2.08 0.61 -12.30
C SER A 151 3.51 1.16 -12.15
N ALA A 152 3.69 2.48 -12.22
CA ALA A 152 4.98 3.13 -12.03
C ALA A 152 5.42 3.07 -10.56
N LEU A 153 4.50 3.36 -9.63
CA LEU A 153 4.79 3.33 -8.19
C LEU A 153 5.16 1.92 -7.71
N ASN A 154 4.56 0.86 -8.26
CA ASN A 154 4.94 -0.52 -7.95
C ASN A 154 6.37 -0.85 -8.35
N LYS A 155 6.81 -0.40 -9.53
CA LYS A 155 8.21 -0.59 -9.98
C LYS A 155 9.17 0.11 -9.02
N ARG A 156 8.88 1.38 -8.68
CA ARG A 156 9.69 2.16 -7.72
C ARG A 156 9.72 1.51 -6.34
N MET A 157 8.56 1.09 -5.84
CA MET A 157 8.43 0.40 -4.55
C MET A 157 9.32 -0.84 -4.49
N MET A 158 9.26 -1.71 -5.50
CA MET A 158 10.08 -2.92 -5.51
C MET A 158 11.58 -2.62 -5.62
N ASN A 159 11.98 -1.60 -6.39
CA ASN A 159 13.38 -1.18 -6.44
C ASN A 159 13.87 -0.72 -5.06
N ILE A 160 13.09 0.08 -4.33
CA ILE A 160 13.46 0.53 -2.98
C ILE A 160 13.58 -0.67 -2.01
N VAL A 161 12.70 -1.66 -2.12
CA VAL A 161 12.76 -2.88 -1.30
C VAL A 161 14.02 -3.69 -1.63
N VAL A 162 14.35 -3.87 -2.91
CA VAL A 162 15.56 -4.58 -3.33
C VAL A 162 16.80 -3.89 -2.75
N GLU A 163 16.95 -2.57 -2.96
CA GLU A 163 18.09 -1.82 -2.42
C GLU A 163 18.14 -1.89 -0.91
N ARG A 164 16.99 -1.82 -0.22
CA ARG A 164 16.95 -1.97 1.24
C ARG A 164 17.44 -3.34 1.69
N LEU A 165 16.99 -4.43 1.06
CA LEU A 165 17.45 -5.77 1.45
C LEU A 165 18.93 -5.98 1.14
N LYS A 166 19.44 -5.41 0.04
CA LYS A 166 20.87 -5.39 -0.28
C LYS A 166 21.67 -4.63 0.80
N ASP A 167 21.21 -3.47 1.25
CA ASP A 167 21.83 -2.71 2.35
C ASP A 167 21.88 -3.51 3.66
N GLN A 168 20.92 -4.41 3.88
CA GLN A 168 20.82 -5.23 5.10
C GLN A 168 21.50 -6.59 4.96
N ILE A 169 22.35 -6.81 3.96
CA ILE A 169 22.87 -8.14 3.65
C ILE A 169 23.63 -8.80 4.82
N GLN A 170 24.31 -7.99 5.63
CA GLN A 170 25.04 -8.43 6.82
C GLN A 170 24.11 -9.07 7.87
N LEU A 171 22.84 -8.66 7.94
CA LEU A 171 21.86 -9.23 8.87
C LEU A 171 21.46 -10.66 8.50
N PHE A 172 21.74 -11.11 7.28
CA PHE A 172 21.51 -12.50 6.87
C PHE A 172 22.69 -13.43 7.19
N GLU A 173 23.86 -12.87 7.51
CA GLU A 173 25.09 -13.65 7.79
C GLU A 173 25.22 -14.00 9.27
N GLN A 174 24.72 -13.15 10.17
CA GLN A 174 24.85 -13.33 11.62
C GLN A 174 24.09 -14.55 12.19
N GLU A 175 23.09 -15.08 11.49
CA GLU A 175 22.32 -16.25 11.94
C GLU A 175 22.97 -17.59 11.57
N GLU A 176 23.85 -17.62 10.58
CA GLU A 176 24.58 -18.85 10.23
C GLU A 176 25.49 -19.29 11.37
N ALA A 177 26.02 -18.33 12.15
CA ALA A 177 26.85 -18.59 13.31
C ALA A 177 26.07 -19.13 14.53
N LEU A 178 24.74 -19.01 14.57
CA LEU A 178 23.90 -19.40 15.72
C LEU A 178 23.13 -20.72 15.49
N LEU A 179 23.16 -21.26 14.27
CA LEU A 179 22.50 -22.52 13.91
C LEU A 179 23.51 -23.68 13.73
N GLN A 180 24.79 -23.44 14.02
CA GLN A 180 25.86 -24.46 13.97
C GLN A 180 26.29 -24.98 15.35
N ASP A 181 25.65 -24.52 16.43
CA ASP A 181 25.86 -24.99 17.81
C ASP A 181 24.75 -25.94 18.29
#